data_AF-A0A845MGD7-F1
#
_entry.id   AF-A0A845MGD7-F1
#
_cell.length_a   1.000
_cell.length_b   1.000
_cell.length_c   1.000
_cell.angle_alpha   90.00
_cell.angle_beta   90.00
_cell.angle_gamma   90.00
#
_symmetry.space_group_name_H-M   'P 1'
#
loop_
_entity.id
_entity.type
_entity.pdbx_description
1 polymer ?
#
loop_
_entity_poly.entity_id
_entity_poly.type
_entity_poly.pdbx_seq_one_letter_code
_entity_poly.pdbx_strand_id
1 'polypeptide(L)'
;MTHSEITYPVDGRPGDGEALELREGIFWVRMPIPIPGLDYINLYLLEDDDGWTMVDSGLATPQIRELWREIYGKYLKGKPVTRLICTHFHPDHMGQAGWVTYKWNIPLTMTFSEWTFGRMLYLESQEKTPQFALDFYASIGFDEEMLARVRDRGFNHFRQAMSPVPMGFNRIADGDILRIGKRDWQVIVGKGHSPEHACLYCASEKVLISGDQVLPRITPHIGVYPAEPFANPLKKFIDSIEIFKKLPRDVFVLPAHNDVFFGLHNQLDYYQSHHDDRLNRLIDACESPQSAFDLLPVLFDRELGENDKGMGIAEGLAHCHYLVGEGRLARVKGEDGVWKFSKSGARRKAVA
;
A
#
# COMPACT_ATOMS: atom_id res chain seq x y z
N MET A 1 -0.28 -18.87 -25.77
CA MET A 1 -1.18 -19.08 -24.62
C MET A 1 -2.04 -17.84 -24.52
N THR A 2 -3.35 -18.00 -24.67
CA THR A 2 -4.32 -16.90 -24.73
C THR A 2 -4.25 -16.09 -23.44
N HIS A 3 -3.79 -14.85 -23.52
CA HIS A 3 -3.93 -13.89 -22.43
C HIS A 3 -5.43 -13.65 -22.26
N SER A 4 -6.07 -14.25 -21.26
CA SER A 4 -7.40 -13.81 -20.87
C SER A 4 -7.26 -12.40 -20.32
N GLU A 5 -7.74 -11.40 -21.07
CA GLU A 5 -7.68 -10.00 -20.65
C GLU A 5 -8.34 -9.79 -19.29
N ILE A 6 -7.87 -8.80 -18.53
CA ILE A 6 -8.58 -8.31 -17.35
C ILE A 6 -9.96 -7.82 -17.79
N THR A 7 -11.00 -8.30 -17.14
CA THR A 7 -12.38 -7.87 -17.43
C THR A 7 -12.97 -7.13 -16.25
N TYR A 8 -13.74 -6.07 -16.53
CA TYR A 8 -14.44 -5.25 -15.55
C TYR A 8 -15.94 -5.54 -15.65
N PRO A 9 -16.49 -6.43 -14.79
CA PRO A 9 -17.84 -6.98 -14.99
C PRO A 9 -18.96 -6.04 -14.52
N VAL A 10 -18.62 -4.96 -13.82
CA VAL A 10 -19.58 -4.00 -13.27
C VAL A 10 -19.58 -2.75 -14.14
N ASP A 11 -20.77 -2.35 -14.61
CA ASP A 11 -20.93 -1.12 -15.36
C ASP A 11 -21.00 0.08 -14.39
N GLY A 12 -19.99 0.94 -14.47
CA GLY A 12 -19.85 2.10 -13.59
C GLY A 12 -19.30 1.78 -12.20
N ARG A 13 -19.41 2.78 -11.31
CA ARG A 13 -18.89 2.77 -9.93
C ARG A 13 -19.92 3.44 -9.01
N PRO A 14 -19.96 3.10 -7.71
CA PRO A 14 -20.69 3.92 -6.76
C PRO A 14 -20.16 5.37 -6.78
N GLY A 15 -21.05 6.33 -6.55
CA GLY A 15 -20.68 7.72 -6.28
C GLY A 15 -20.01 7.88 -4.90
N ASP A 16 -19.48 9.06 -4.62
CA ASP A 16 -18.91 9.37 -3.31
C ASP A 16 -19.99 9.25 -2.22
N GLY A 17 -19.74 8.44 -1.18
CA GLY A 17 -20.73 8.18 -0.13
C GLY A 17 -21.90 7.29 -0.55
N GLU A 18 -21.79 6.63 -1.70
CA GLU A 18 -22.75 5.65 -2.18
C GLU A 18 -22.19 4.22 -2.10
N ALA A 19 -23.08 3.24 -2.12
CA ALA A 19 -22.72 1.83 -2.09
C ALA A 19 -23.40 1.06 -3.24
N LEU A 20 -22.67 0.15 -3.86
CA LEU A 20 -23.15 -0.73 -4.91
C LEU A 20 -23.04 -2.18 -4.46
N GLU A 21 -24.14 -2.93 -4.47
CA GLU A 21 -24.13 -4.35 -4.14
C GLU A 21 -23.49 -5.16 -5.27
N LEU A 22 -22.36 -5.80 -4.99
CA LEU A 22 -21.61 -6.61 -5.95
C LEU A 22 -22.09 -8.06 -5.97
N ARG A 23 -22.44 -8.57 -4.79
CA ARG A 23 -23.02 -9.88 -4.50
C ARG A 23 -23.90 -9.72 -3.27
N GLU A 24 -24.81 -10.66 -3.02
CA GLU A 24 -25.70 -10.62 -1.85
C GLU A 24 -24.91 -10.35 -0.56
N GLY A 25 -25.11 -9.19 0.06
CA GLY A 25 -24.43 -8.80 1.30
C GLY A 25 -22.95 -8.41 1.14
N ILE A 26 -22.46 -8.12 -0.07
CA ILE A 26 -21.11 -7.57 -0.32
C ILE A 26 -21.25 -6.28 -1.12
N PHE A 27 -20.93 -5.15 -0.50
CA PHE A 27 -21.11 -3.84 -1.09
C PHE A 27 -19.77 -3.14 -1.32
N TRP A 28 -19.63 -2.58 -2.51
CA TRP A 28 -18.57 -1.64 -2.87
C TRP A 28 -18.98 -0.23 -2.45
N VAL A 29 -18.18 0.40 -1.60
CA VAL A 29 -18.32 1.79 -1.18
C VAL A 29 -17.19 2.60 -1.80
N ARG A 30 -17.46 3.84 -2.20
CA ARG A 30 -16.42 4.76 -2.68
C ARG A 30 -16.34 6.03 -1.85
N MET A 31 -15.11 6.44 -1.56
CA MET A 31 -14.79 7.67 -0.84
C MET A 31 -13.77 8.52 -1.62
N PRO A 32 -13.94 9.85 -1.65
CA PRO A 32 -13.03 10.74 -2.36
C PRO A 32 -11.66 10.85 -1.68
N ILE A 33 -10.62 10.95 -2.49
CA ILE A 33 -9.26 11.29 -2.07
C ILE A 33 -8.83 12.56 -2.82
N PRO A 34 -8.40 13.62 -2.12
CA PRO A 34 -7.98 14.87 -2.74
C PRO A 34 -6.52 14.81 -3.24
N ILE A 35 -6.16 13.74 -3.94
CA ILE A 35 -4.82 13.51 -4.49
C ILE A 35 -4.96 13.28 -6.00
N PRO A 36 -4.43 14.19 -6.85
CA PRO A 36 -4.52 14.04 -8.30
C PRO A 36 -3.96 12.69 -8.77
N GLY A 37 -4.77 11.92 -9.49
CA GLY A 37 -4.37 10.62 -10.03
C GLY A 37 -4.62 9.43 -9.10
N LEU A 38 -5.05 9.68 -7.85
CA LEU A 38 -5.61 8.71 -6.93
C LEU A 38 -6.88 9.30 -6.33
N ASP A 39 -7.88 9.57 -7.17
CA ASP A 39 -9.00 10.46 -6.81
C ASP A 39 -10.00 9.83 -5.81
N TYR A 40 -9.88 8.54 -5.50
CA TYR A 40 -10.77 7.81 -4.60
C TYR A 40 -10.17 6.53 -4.03
N ILE A 41 -10.75 6.08 -2.93
CA ILE A 41 -10.56 4.74 -2.35
C ILE A 41 -11.89 3.98 -2.34
N ASN A 42 -11.79 2.68 -2.58
CA ASN A 42 -12.83 1.68 -2.43
C ASN A 42 -12.78 1.09 -1.03
N LEU A 43 -13.90 1.16 -0.35
CA LEU A 43 -14.13 0.53 0.95
C LEU A 43 -15.19 -0.55 0.76
N TYR A 44 -15.35 -1.45 1.72
CA TYR A 44 -16.34 -2.52 1.61
C TYR A 44 -17.22 -2.65 2.84
N LEU A 45 -18.49 -2.96 2.60
CA LEU A 45 -19.43 -3.39 3.64
C LEU A 45 -19.81 -4.84 3.38
N LEU A 46 -19.66 -5.65 4.40
CA LEU A 46 -20.00 -7.08 4.39
C LEU A 46 -21.13 -7.30 5.37
N GLU A 47 -22.24 -7.87 4.90
CA GLU A 47 -23.36 -8.24 5.77
C GLU A 47 -22.88 -9.34 6.72
N ASP A 48 -23.03 -9.08 8.02
CA ASP A 48 -22.71 -9.97 9.12
C ASP A 48 -24.02 -10.46 9.77
N ASP A 49 -23.96 -11.48 10.62
CA ASP A 49 -25.17 -12.10 11.18
C ASP A 49 -26.06 -11.06 11.89
N ASP A 50 -25.44 -10.27 12.79
CA ASP A 50 -26.12 -9.27 13.61
C ASP A 50 -25.91 -7.82 13.10
N GLY A 51 -25.33 -7.62 11.92
CA GLY A 51 -24.96 -6.29 11.48
C GLY A 51 -24.12 -6.22 10.22
N TRP A 52 -23.10 -5.37 10.25
CA TRP A 52 -22.20 -5.13 9.12
C TRP A 52 -20.75 -5.09 9.57
N THR A 53 -19.88 -5.74 8.82
CA THR A 53 -18.43 -5.54 8.93
C THR A 53 -17.99 -4.50 7.90
N MET A 54 -17.25 -3.49 8.35
CA MET A 54 -16.59 -2.51 7.47
C MET A 54 -15.17 -2.97 7.14
N VAL A 55 -14.72 -2.76 5.90
CA VAL A 55 -13.33 -2.96 5.48
C VAL A 55 -12.77 -1.63 4.98
N ASP A 56 -11.71 -1.17 5.64
CA ASP A 56 -11.06 0.13 5.52
C ASP A 56 -11.98 1.32 5.87
N SER A 57 -11.39 2.50 6.08
CA SER A 57 -12.05 3.62 6.77
C SER A 57 -11.99 4.97 6.04
N GLY A 58 -11.15 5.12 5.02
CA GLY A 58 -10.96 6.39 4.33
C GLY A 58 -10.02 7.35 5.08
N LEU A 59 -9.66 8.44 4.40
CA LEU A 59 -8.86 9.53 4.96
C LEU A 59 -9.55 10.23 6.13
N ALA A 60 -8.75 10.74 7.08
CA ALA A 60 -9.21 11.40 8.30
C ALA A 60 -9.79 12.82 8.11
N THR A 61 -10.72 13.01 7.17
CA THR A 61 -11.34 14.32 6.89
C THR A 61 -12.76 14.44 7.44
N PRO A 62 -13.27 15.66 7.70
CA PRO A 62 -14.68 15.85 8.06
C PRO A 62 -15.64 15.33 6.97
N GLN A 63 -15.31 15.52 5.69
CA GLN A 63 -16.13 15.05 4.57
C GLN A 63 -16.36 13.54 4.63
N ILE A 64 -15.30 12.73 4.79
CA ILE A 64 -15.42 11.27 4.88
C ILE A 64 -16.29 10.85 6.09
N ARG A 65 -16.26 11.59 7.20
CA ARG A 65 -17.12 11.28 8.37
C ARG A 65 -18.60 11.49 8.07
N GLU A 66 -18.94 12.54 7.32
CA GLU A 66 -20.32 12.78 6.91
C GLU A 66 -20.78 11.71 5.91
N LEU A 67 -19.96 11.39 4.90
CA LEU A 67 -20.27 10.32 3.94
C LEU A 67 -20.49 8.97 4.63
N TRP A 68 -19.70 8.63 5.65
CA TRP A 68 -19.94 7.42 6.43
C TRP A 68 -21.27 7.43 7.20
N ARG A 69 -21.72 8.58 7.72
CA ARG A 69 -23.04 8.70 8.37
C ARG A 69 -24.16 8.53 7.36
N GLU A 70 -24.00 9.10 6.17
CA GLU A 70 -24.97 8.93 5.09
C GLU A 70 -25.07 7.46 4.67
N ILE A 71 -23.94 6.79 4.47
CA ILE A 71 -23.91 5.36 4.14
C ILE A 71 -24.59 4.55 5.22
N TYR A 72 -24.30 4.82 6.50
CA TYR A 72 -24.95 4.16 7.62
C TYR A 72 -26.49 4.29 7.55
N GLY A 73 -27.00 5.50 7.28
CA GLY A 73 -28.43 5.74 7.17
C GLY A 73 -29.09 5.10 5.94
N LYS A 74 -28.39 5.09 4.79
CA LYS A 74 -28.92 4.62 3.51
C LYS A 74 -28.85 3.09 3.35
N TYR A 75 -27.73 2.49 3.72
CA TYR A 75 -27.39 1.12 3.28
C TYR A 75 -27.41 0.07 4.38
N LEU A 76 -27.21 0.45 5.65
CA LEU A 76 -27.06 -0.52 6.73
C LEU A 76 -28.41 -1.04 7.29
N LYS A 77 -29.54 -0.63 6.71
CA LYS A 77 -30.90 -1.13 7.01
C LYS A 77 -31.25 -1.07 8.51
N GLY A 78 -30.72 -0.08 9.23
CA GLY A 78 -30.91 0.08 10.68
C GLY A 78 -30.17 -0.96 11.54
N LYS A 79 -29.40 -1.86 10.95
CA LYS A 79 -28.53 -2.81 11.69
C LYS A 79 -27.22 -2.12 12.12
N PRO A 80 -26.61 -2.54 13.24
CA PRO A 80 -25.34 -1.96 13.69
C PRO A 80 -24.17 -2.36 12.80
N VAL A 81 -23.06 -1.65 12.94
CA VAL A 81 -21.73 -2.16 12.53
C VAL A 81 -21.20 -3.04 13.66
N THR A 82 -20.59 -4.18 13.35
CA THR A 82 -20.06 -5.14 14.34
C THR A 82 -18.55 -4.99 14.55
N ARG A 83 -17.81 -4.64 13.49
CA ARG A 83 -16.35 -4.42 13.53
C ARG A 83 -15.86 -3.60 12.34
N LEU A 84 -14.69 -2.99 12.50
CA LEU A 84 -13.90 -2.42 11.42
C LEU A 84 -12.67 -3.30 11.20
N ILE A 85 -12.45 -3.77 9.96
CA ILE A 85 -11.20 -4.38 9.53
C ILE A 85 -10.43 -3.33 8.75
N CYS A 86 -9.16 -3.07 9.09
CA CYS A 86 -8.28 -2.28 8.21
C CYS A 86 -7.24 -3.21 7.59
N THR A 87 -7.05 -3.11 6.28
CA THR A 87 -6.12 -3.95 5.50
C THR A 87 -4.68 -3.63 5.87
N HIS A 88 -4.34 -2.36 5.99
CA HIS A 88 -3.00 -1.90 6.36
C HIS A 88 -3.00 -0.47 6.92
N PHE A 89 -1.82 0.03 7.32
CA PHE A 89 -1.67 1.25 8.11
C PHE A 89 -1.80 2.57 7.33
N HIS A 90 -1.84 2.56 5.99
CA HIS A 90 -1.82 3.80 5.22
C HIS A 90 -3.04 4.69 5.52
N PRO A 91 -2.91 6.03 5.43
CA PRO A 91 -3.92 6.94 5.95
C PRO A 91 -5.28 6.88 5.26
N ASP A 92 -5.35 6.48 4.00
CA ASP A 92 -6.63 6.28 3.31
C ASP A 92 -7.33 4.99 3.73
N HIS A 93 -6.62 4.02 4.30
CA HIS A 93 -7.22 2.77 4.81
C HIS A 93 -7.54 2.87 6.30
N MET A 94 -6.59 3.34 7.11
CA MET A 94 -6.70 3.40 8.57
C MET A 94 -7.03 4.81 9.10
N GLY A 95 -7.08 5.84 8.25
CA GLY A 95 -7.23 7.25 8.62
C GLY A 95 -8.35 7.51 9.61
N GLN A 96 -9.55 6.99 9.34
CA GLN A 96 -10.71 7.20 10.19
C GLN A 96 -10.93 6.10 11.21
N ALA A 97 -10.04 5.10 11.32
CA ALA A 97 -10.26 3.95 12.17
C ALA A 97 -10.63 4.35 13.60
N GLY A 98 -9.92 5.32 14.18
CA GLY A 98 -10.21 5.88 15.50
C GLY A 98 -11.61 6.46 15.63
N TRP A 99 -11.98 7.31 14.68
CA TRP A 99 -13.30 7.94 14.66
C TRP A 99 -14.41 6.90 14.46
N VAL A 100 -14.26 5.98 13.51
CA VAL A 100 -15.22 4.91 13.20
C VAL A 100 -15.43 4.03 14.44
N THR A 101 -14.35 3.52 15.04
CA THR A 101 -14.46 2.64 16.21
C THR A 101 -15.10 3.32 17.41
N TYR A 102 -14.81 4.61 17.63
CA TYR A 102 -15.43 5.39 18.70
C TYR A 102 -16.91 5.68 18.41
N LYS A 103 -17.24 6.08 17.17
CA LYS A 103 -18.58 6.48 16.76
C LYS A 103 -19.59 5.34 16.92
N TRP A 104 -19.21 4.13 16.54
CA TRP A 104 -20.09 2.95 16.59
C TRP A 104 -19.78 1.99 17.73
N ASN A 105 -18.80 2.30 18.58
CA ASN A 105 -18.38 1.44 19.71
C ASN A 105 -18.06 0.00 19.27
N ILE A 106 -17.20 -0.13 18.27
CA ILE A 106 -16.81 -1.41 17.65
C ILE A 106 -15.30 -1.63 17.76
N PRO A 107 -14.83 -2.89 17.76
CA PRO A 107 -13.40 -3.19 17.73
C PRO A 107 -12.78 -2.89 16.36
N LEU A 108 -11.53 -2.39 16.39
CA LEU A 108 -10.63 -2.40 15.25
C LEU A 108 -10.03 -3.80 15.11
N THR A 109 -10.01 -4.35 13.90
CA THR A 109 -9.39 -5.65 13.56
C THR A 109 -8.28 -5.42 12.53
N MET A 110 -7.06 -5.82 12.85
CA MET A 110 -5.88 -5.59 12.01
C MET A 110 -4.80 -6.64 12.26
N THR A 111 -3.87 -6.78 11.34
CA THR A 111 -2.62 -7.51 11.58
C THR A 111 -1.71 -6.74 12.53
N PHE A 112 -0.84 -7.46 13.23
CA PHE A 112 -0.08 -6.90 14.36
C PHE A 112 0.94 -5.86 13.90
N SER A 113 1.67 -6.14 12.82
CA SER A 113 2.68 -5.22 12.30
C SER A 113 2.06 -3.98 11.68
N GLU A 114 0.89 -4.09 11.04
CA GLU A 114 0.18 -2.93 10.49
C GLU A 114 -0.29 -1.97 11.60
N TRP A 115 -0.98 -2.51 12.61
CA TRP A 115 -1.42 -1.71 13.74
C TRP A 115 -0.23 -1.09 14.50
N THR A 116 0.82 -1.89 14.75
CA THR A 116 1.99 -1.43 15.51
C THR A 116 2.77 -0.35 14.75
N PHE A 117 2.97 -0.53 13.44
CA PHE A 117 3.70 0.44 12.63
C PHE A 117 2.91 1.75 12.50
N GLY A 118 1.61 1.68 12.25
CA GLY A 118 0.73 2.86 12.23
C GLY A 118 0.65 3.56 13.59
N ARG A 119 0.56 2.81 14.70
CA ARG A 119 0.63 3.38 16.06
C ARG A 119 1.95 4.07 16.35
N MET A 120 3.08 3.46 15.95
CA MET A 120 4.41 4.04 16.10
C MET A 120 4.49 5.37 15.35
N LEU A 121 4.14 5.42 14.06
CA LEU A 121 4.17 6.66 13.28
C LEU A 121 3.25 7.75 13.84
N TYR A 122 2.09 7.36 14.39
CA TYR A 122 1.17 8.29 15.04
C TYR A 122 1.74 8.91 16.33
N LEU A 123 2.46 8.10 17.12
CA LEU A 123 3.01 8.48 18.42
C LEU A 123 4.36 9.20 18.31
N GLU A 124 5.21 8.84 17.36
CA GLU A 124 6.52 9.46 17.11
C GLU A 124 6.42 10.85 16.46
N SER A 125 5.20 11.34 16.27
CA SER A 125 4.93 12.65 15.70
C SER A 125 5.69 13.77 16.40
N GLN A 126 6.52 14.48 15.65
CA GLN A 126 7.34 15.59 16.15
C GLN A 126 7.20 16.82 15.25
N GLU A 127 7.31 18.01 15.84
CA GLU A 127 7.34 19.27 15.08
C GLU A 127 8.58 19.36 14.19
N LYS A 128 9.71 18.86 14.68
CA LYS A 128 10.98 18.85 13.94
C LYS A 128 11.23 17.47 13.34
N THR A 129 11.81 17.45 12.15
CA THR A 129 12.28 16.21 11.54
C THR A 129 13.47 15.63 12.30
N PRO A 130 13.43 14.38 12.77
CA PRO A 130 14.55 13.73 13.45
C PRO A 130 15.81 13.67 12.58
N GLN A 131 16.98 13.77 13.21
CA GLN A 131 18.25 13.77 12.50
C GLN A 131 18.47 12.49 11.68
N PHE A 132 18.10 11.32 12.20
CA PHE A 132 18.25 10.06 11.45
C PHE A 132 17.48 10.04 10.12
N ALA A 133 16.34 10.73 10.05
CA ALA A 133 15.56 10.84 8.82
C ALA A 133 16.27 11.76 7.82
N LEU A 134 16.82 12.89 8.28
CA LEU A 134 17.65 13.77 7.46
C LEU A 134 18.89 13.05 6.95
N ASP A 135 19.58 12.29 7.81
CA ASP A 135 20.75 11.48 7.45
C ASP A 135 20.41 10.44 6.38
N PHE A 136 19.23 9.81 6.48
CA PHE A 136 18.73 8.89 5.45
C PHE A 136 18.54 9.61 4.12
N TYR A 137 17.80 10.74 4.10
CA TYR A 137 17.55 11.48 2.85
C TYR A 137 18.84 12.01 2.23
N ALA A 138 19.80 12.47 3.04
CA ALA A 138 21.13 12.85 2.57
C ALA A 138 21.87 11.65 1.97
N SER A 139 21.82 10.48 2.62
CA SER A 139 22.49 9.27 2.14
C SER A 139 21.95 8.74 0.82
N ILE A 140 20.73 9.12 0.42
CA ILE A 140 20.15 8.73 -0.86
C ILE A 140 20.27 9.82 -1.93
N GLY A 141 20.88 10.98 -1.60
CA GLY A 141 21.26 12.02 -2.55
C GLY A 141 20.38 13.27 -2.58
N PHE A 142 19.56 13.53 -1.53
CA PHE A 142 18.83 14.80 -1.45
C PHE A 142 19.81 15.97 -1.37
N ASP A 143 19.61 17.00 -2.21
CA ASP A 143 20.35 18.26 -2.11
C ASP A 143 19.88 19.11 -0.92
N GLU A 144 20.59 20.20 -0.62
CA GLU A 144 20.27 21.07 0.51
C GLU A 144 18.88 21.70 0.42
N GLU A 145 18.37 21.97 -0.78
CA GLU A 145 17.03 22.54 -0.96
C GLU A 145 15.95 21.51 -0.59
N MET A 146 16.12 20.26 -1.05
CA MET A 146 15.26 19.16 -0.68
C MET A 146 15.36 18.81 0.81
N LEU A 147 16.56 18.80 1.38
CA LEU A 147 16.76 18.59 2.82
C LEU A 147 16.15 19.70 3.66
N ALA A 148 16.22 20.96 3.20
CA ALA A 148 15.52 22.08 3.85
C ALA A 148 14.01 21.85 3.86
N ARG A 149 13.40 21.44 2.73
CA ARG A 149 11.97 21.08 2.69
C ARG A 149 11.62 19.95 3.66
N VAL A 150 12.45 18.90 3.72
CA VAL A 150 12.26 17.79 4.67
C VAL A 150 12.39 18.25 6.11
N ARG A 151 13.25 19.23 6.40
CA ARG A 151 13.43 19.82 7.73
C ARG A 151 12.22 20.67 8.13
N ASP A 152 11.73 21.49 7.22
CA ASP A 152 10.67 22.48 7.46
C ASP A 152 9.28 21.84 7.60
N ARG A 153 9.05 20.70 6.95
CA ARG A 153 7.74 19.99 7.00
C ARG A 153 7.48 19.27 8.33
N GLY A 154 8.52 19.03 9.13
CA GLY A 154 8.42 18.27 10.38
C GLY A 154 8.22 16.75 10.20
N PHE A 155 7.95 16.05 11.31
CA PHE A 155 7.71 14.60 11.33
C PHE A 155 6.34 14.29 11.94
N ASN A 156 5.29 14.94 11.43
CA ASN A 156 3.93 14.85 11.98
C ASN A 156 2.85 14.56 10.93
N HIS A 157 3.20 14.46 9.64
CA HIS A 157 2.25 14.26 8.55
C HIS A 157 1.37 13.02 8.73
N PHE A 158 1.96 11.90 9.17
CA PHE A 158 1.19 10.71 9.44
C PHE A 158 0.13 10.99 10.51
N ARG A 159 0.51 11.60 11.65
CA ARG A 159 -0.47 11.97 12.69
C ARG A 159 -1.54 12.94 12.18
N GLN A 160 -1.20 13.90 11.33
CA GLN A 160 -2.14 14.86 10.75
C GLN A 160 -3.15 14.20 9.81
N ALA A 161 -2.76 13.13 9.12
CA ALA A 161 -3.61 12.38 8.19
C ALA A 161 -4.52 11.34 8.89
N MET A 162 -4.47 11.26 10.22
CA MET A 162 -5.11 10.19 11.00
C MET A 162 -6.03 10.77 12.09
N SER A 163 -7.18 10.14 12.28
CA SER A 163 -7.91 10.21 13.55
C SER A 163 -7.12 9.50 14.66
N PRO A 164 -7.39 9.75 15.97
CA PRO A 164 -6.67 9.09 17.04
C PRO A 164 -6.69 7.55 16.91
N VAL A 165 -5.54 6.96 16.58
CA VAL A 165 -5.45 5.51 16.30
C VAL A 165 -5.83 4.71 17.55
N PRO A 166 -6.78 3.75 17.46
CA PRO A 166 -7.22 2.95 18.58
C PRO A 166 -6.08 2.28 19.35
N MET A 167 -6.12 2.36 20.68
CA MET A 167 -5.09 1.78 21.55
C MET A 167 -5.22 0.26 21.72
N GLY A 168 -6.41 -0.30 21.45
CA GLY A 168 -6.66 -1.73 21.42
C GLY A 168 -7.15 -2.15 20.04
N PHE A 169 -6.86 -3.39 19.67
CA PHE A 169 -7.31 -4.01 18.43
C PHE A 169 -7.45 -5.51 18.61
N ASN A 170 -8.26 -6.13 17.76
CA ASN A 170 -8.34 -7.56 17.58
C ASN A 170 -7.32 -7.97 16.52
N ARG A 171 -6.34 -8.77 16.92
CA ARG A 171 -5.31 -9.24 16.00
C ARG A 171 -5.88 -10.29 15.04
N ILE A 172 -5.48 -10.18 13.79
CA ILE A 172 -5.56 -11.25 12.78
C ILE A 172 -4.17 -11.55 12.24
N ALA A 173 -3.98 -12.74 11.70
CA ALA A 173 -2.73 -13.23 11.12
C ALA A 173 -2.99 -14.00 9.81
N ASP A 174 -1.93 -14.26 9.06
CA ASP A 174 -2.00 -15.08 7.84
C ASP A 174 -2.63 -16.45 8.12
N GLY A 175 -3.58 -16.84 7.28
CA GLY A 175 -4.31 -18.10 7.38
C GLY A 175 -5.49 -18.10 8.36
N ASP A 176 -5.66 -17.07 9.18
CA ASP A 176 -6.84 -16.95 10.06
C ASP A 176 -8.13 -16.94 9.24
N ILE A 177 -9.19 -17.53 9.79
CA ILE A 177 -10.52 -17.53 9.19
C ILE A 177 -11.44 -16.59 9.97
N LEU A 178 -11.94 -15.56 9.30
CA LEU A 178 -12.95 -14.64 9.81
C LEU A 178 -14.32 -15.05 9.31
N ARG A 179 -15.18 -15.50 10.23
CA ARG A 179 -16.60 -15.68 9.95
C ARG A 179 -17.28 -14.31 9.91
N ILE A 180 -17.85 -13.97 8.75
CA ILE A 180 -18.63 -12.75 8.53
C ILE A 180 -19.94 -13.17 7.86
N GLY A 181 -21.03 -13.11 8.62
CA GLY A 181 -22.31 -13.69 8.24
C GLY A 181 -22.15 -15.18 7.89
N LYS A 182 -22.64 -15.57 6.72
CA LYS A 182 -22.56 -16.96 6.22
C LYS A 182 -21.22 -17.32 5.57
N ARG A 183 -20.24 -16.40 5.55
CA ARG A 183 -19.01 -16.55 4.75
C ARG A 183 -17.78 -16.72 5.65
N ASP A 184 -16.92 -17.64 5.25
CA ASP A 184 -15.56 -17.74 5.76
C ASP A 184 -14.62 -16.93 4.88
N TRP A 185 -13.95 -15.95 5.49
CA TRP A 185 -12.94 -15.12 4.87
C TRP A 185 -11.57 -15.49 5.43
N GLN A 186 -10.74 -16.10 4.60
CA GLN A 186 -9.35 -16.37 4.94
C GLN A 186 -8.53 -15.09 4.82
N VAL A 187 -7.76 -14.76 5.85
CA VAL A 187 -6.75 -13.72 5.80
C VAL A 187 -5.55 -14.24 5.02
N ILE A 188 -5.19 -13.55 3.95
CA ILE A 188 -3.98 -13.81 3.16
C ILE A 188 -3.09 -12.59 3.31
N VAL A 189 -1.92 -12.76 3.93
CA VAL A 189 -0.98 -11.67 4.16
C VAL A 189 -0.11 -11.44 2.93
N GLY A 190 -0.24 -10.25 2.35
CA GLY A 190 0.71 -9.68 1.40
C GLY A 190 1.80 -8.88 2.10
N LYS A 191 2.99 -8.82 1.51
CA LYS A 191 4.11 -8.01 2.00
C LYS A 191 4.73 -7.21 0.87
N GLY A 192 5.54 -6.22 1.25
CA GLY A 192 6.32 -5.40 0.32
C GLY A 192 5.70 -4.04 0.07
N HIS A 193 4.39 -3.97 -0.16
CA HIS A 193 3.67 -2.69 -0.13
C HIS A 193 3.62 -2.11 1.29
N SER A 194 3.23 -2.95 2.26
CA SER A 194 3.24 -2.63 3.69
C SER A 194 3.75 -3.85 4.51
N PRO A 195 3.96 -3.71 5.85
CA PRO A 195 4.60 -4.74 6.67
C PRO A 195 3.92 -6.12 6.71
N GLU A 196 2.59 -6.15 6.79
CA GLU A 196 1.76 -7.35 7.01
C GLU A 196 0.33 -7.09 6.46
N HIS A 197 0.22 -6.71 5.18
CA HIS A 197 -1.03 -6.31 4.52
C HIS A 197 -2.08 -7.42 4.53
N ALA A 198 -3.25 -7.20 5.13
CA ALA A 198 -4.32 -8.17 5.17
C ALA A 198 -5.22 -8.11 3.93
N CYS A 199 -5.14 -9.13 3.07
CA CYS A 199 -6.17 -9.39 2.05
C CYS A 199 -7.19 -10.39 2.60
N LEU A 200 -8.45 -10.31 2.18
CA LEU A 200 -9.52 -11.20 2.63
C LEU A 200 -10.07 -12.03 1.47
N TYR A 201 -9.94 -13.35 1.54
CA TYR A 201 -10.37 -14.27 0.50
C TYR A 201 -11.55 -15.14 0.95
N CYS A 202 -12.68 -15.06 0.23
CA CYS A 202 -13.82 -15.93 0.42
C CYS A 202 -13.85 -17.02 -0.67
N ALA A 203 -13.48 -18.24 -0.30
CA ALA A 203 -13.33 -19.35 -1.25
C ALA A 203 -14.68 -19.80 -1.86
N SER A 204 -15.75 -19.82 -1.07
CA SER A 204 -17.08 -20.26 -1.54
C SER A 204 -17.68 -19.35 -2.61
N GLU A 205 -17.32 -18.07 -2.59
CA GLU A 205 -17.79 -17.04 -3.53
C GLU A 205 -16.73 -16.68 -4.58
N LYS A 206 -15.49 -17.16 -4.41
CA LYS A 206 -14.29 -16.78 -5.17
C LYS A 206 -14.10 -15.26 -5.21
N VAL A 207 -14.21 -14.60 -4.05
CA VAL A 207 -14.02 -13.15 -3.92
C VAL A 207 -12.76 -12.85 -3.13
N LEU A 208 -11.96 -11.90 -3.60
CA LEU A 208 -10.77 -11.41 -2.91
C LEU A 208 -10.88 -9.91 -2.69
N ILE A 209 -10.92 -9.45 -1.44
CA ILE A 209 -10.62 -8.06 -1.10
C ILE A 209 -9.10 -7.94 -1.02
N SER A 210 -8.50 -7.33 -2.04
CA SER A 210 -7.04 -7.29 -2.20
C SER A 210 -6.37 -6.10 -1.52
N GLY A 211 -7.14 -5.09 -1.10
CA GLY A 211 -6.58 -3.80 -0.66
C GLY A 211 -5.63 -3.24 -1.71
N ASP A 212 -4.45 -2.82 -1.28
CA ASP A 212 -3.39 -2.28 -2.15
C ASP A 212 -2.42 -3.34 -2.65
N GLN A 213 -2.55 -4.59 -2.22
CA GLN A 213 -1.65 -5.66 -2.64
C GLN A 213 -1.86 -6.04 -4.12
N VAL A 214 -3.09 -5.89 -4.64
CA VAL A 214 -3.42 -6.10 -6.06
C VAL A 214 -4.41 -5.02 -6.50
N LEU A 215 -3.98 -4.20 -7.45
CA LEU A 215 -4.70 -3.05 -8.01
C LEU A 215 -4.74 -3.13 -9.54
N PRO A 216 -5.88 -2.92 -10.21
CA PRO A 216 -5.91 -2.85 -11.66
C PRO A 216 -5.41 -1.48 -12.13
N ARG A 217 -4.90 -1.42 -13.36
CA ARG A 217 -4.44 -0.20 -14.08
C ARG A 217 -3.20 0.49 -13.49
N ILE A 218 -2.86 0.24 -12.23
CA ILE A 218 -1.70 0.77 -11.54
C ILE A 218 -0.93 -0.34 -10.83
N THR A 219 0.31 -0.06 -10.44
CA THR A 219 1.12 -0.95 -9.60
C THR A 219 1.10 -0.49 -8.15
N PRO A 220 1.07 -1.40 -7.16
CA PRO A 220 1.21 -1.04 -5.76
C PRO A 220 2.52 -0.28 -5.52
N HIS A 221 2.48 0.73 -4.66
CA HIS A 221 3.71 1.43 -4.28
C HIS A 221 4.59 0.52 -3.40
N ILE A 222 5.90 0.47 -3.67
CA ILE A 222 6.86 -0.38 -2.94
C ILE A 222 8.06 0.49 -2.57
N GLY A 223 8.04 1.07 -1.38
CA GLY A 223 9.02 2.08 -0.95
C GLY A 223 9.99 1.62 0.13
N VAL A 224 11.20 2.19 0.12
CA VAL A 224 12.15 2.14 1.24
C VAL A 224 12.12 3.47 2.00
N TYR A 225 12.06 3.41 3.32
CA TYR A 225 11.86 4.58 4.20
C TYR A 225 12.88 4.64 5.33
N PRO A 226 13.05 5.81 6.00
CA PRO A 226 14.04 5.99 7.06
C PRO A 226 13.98 4.98 8.23
N ALA A 227 12.79 4.45 8.55
CA ALA A 227 12.60 3.53 9.66
C ALA A 227 13.22 2.13 9.40
N GLU A 228 13.33 1.72 8.14
CA GLU A 228 13.97 0.47 7.73
C GLU A 228 14.84 0.74 6.48
N PRO A 229 15.95 1.48 6.61
CA PRO A 229 16.67 2.07 5.49
C PRO A 229 17.40 1.03 4.62
N PHE A 230 17.43 -0.23 5.05
CA PHE A 230 18.02 -1.37 4.35
C PHE A 230 16.99 -2.43 3.95
N ALA A 231 15.69 -2.10 4.02
CA ALA A 231 14.62 -3.00 3.65
C ALA A 231 14.77 -3.50 2.20
N ASN A 232 14.32 -4.73 1.94
CA ASN A 232 14.14 -5.27 0.60
C ASN A 232 12.64 -5.55 0.33
N PRO A 233 11.82 -4.49 0.20
CA PRO A 233 10.36 -4.63 0.09
C PRO A 233 9.95 -5.22 -1.25
N LEU A 234 10.70 -4.99 -2.34
CA LEU A 234 10.41 -5.59 -3.64
C LEU A 234 10.56 -7.12 -3.62
N LYS A 235 11.55 -7.67 -2.90
CA LYS A 235 11.65 -9.12 -2.71
C LYS A 235 10.43 -9.68 -2.00
N LYS A 236 9.99 -9.02 -0.93
CA LYS A 236 8.78 -9.38 -0.17
C LYS A 236 7.52 -9.30 -1.05
N PHE A 237 7.44 -8.33 -1.96
CA PHE A 237 6.33 -8.18 -2.90
C PHE A 237 6.31 -9.31 -3.94
N ILE A 238 7.45 -9.62 -4.56
CA ILE A 238 7.57 -10.72 -5.53
C ILE A 238 7.22 -12.06 -4.86
N ASP A 239 7.67 -12.29 -3.62
CA ASP A 239 7.28 -13.50 -2.87
C ASP A 239 5.77 -13.55 -2.61
N SER A 240 5.13 -12.39 -2.41
CA SER A 240 3.68 -12.30 -2.23
C SER A 240 2.92 -12.64 -3.51
N ILE A 241 3.44 -12.28 -4.70
CA ILE A 241 2.84 -12.66 -5.99
C ILE A 241 2.64 -14.18 -6.06
N GLU A 242 3.63 -14.96 -5.65
CA GLU A 242 3.58 -16.43 -5.68
C GLU A 242 2.52 -17.01 -4.72
N ILE A 243 2.14 -16.27 -3.67
CA ILE A 243 1.03 -16.64 -2.78
C ILE A 243 -0.29 -16.47 -3.53
N PHE A 244 -0.52 -15.29 -4.14
CA PHE A 244 -1.78 -15.00 -4.83
C PHE A 244 -1.97 -15.80 -6.12
N LYS A 245 -0.89 -16.24 -6.78
CA LYS A 245 -0.94 -17.16 -7.94
C LYS A 245 -1.58 -18.53 -7.61
N LYS A 246 -1.66 -18.91 -6.34
CA LYS A 246 -2.31 -20.15 -5.90
C LYS A 246 -3.84 -20.06 -5.87
N LEU A 247 -4.40 -18.85 -5.90
CA LEU A 247 -5.86 -18.65 -5.92
C LEU A 247 -6.45 -19.05 -7.28
N PRO A 248 -7.74 -19.42 -7.35
CA PRO A 248 -8.39 -19.72 -8.62
C PRO A 248 -8.29 -18.57 -9.63
N ARG A 249 -8.22 -18.91 -10.92
CA ARG A 249 -8.10 -17.91 -12.01
C ARG A 249 -9.32 -17.03 -12.16
N ASP A 250 -10.49 -17.55 -11.80
CA ASP A 250 -11.79 -16.88 -11.89
C ASP A 250 -12.19 -16.18 -10.59
N VAL A 251 -11.21 -15.80 -9.75
CA VAL A 251 -11.45 -14.96 -8.57
C VAL A 251 -11.87 -13.55 -8.99
N PHE A 252 -12.96 -13.07 -8.38
CA PHE A 252 -13.42 -11.70 -8.48
C PHE A 252 -12.68 -10.83 -7.45
N VAL A 253 -11.89 -9.88 -7.95
CA VAL A 253 -11.00 -9.05 -7.14
C VAL A 253 -11.64 -7.70 -6.85
N LEU A 254 -11.62 -7.34 -5.57
CA LEU A 254 -12.14 -6.11 -4.98
C LEU A 254 -10.95 -5.28 -4.44
N PRO A 255 -10.34 -4.43 -5.30
CA PRO A 255 -9.16 -3.65 -4.97
C PRO A 255 -9.51 -2.35 -4.23
N ALA A 256 -8.59 -1.81 -3.44
CA ALA A 256 -8.81 -0.52 -2.78
C ALA A 256 -8.83 0.69 -3.74
N HIS A 257 -8.30 0.55 -4.96
CA HIS A 257 -8.40 1.60 -5.97
C HIS A 257 -8.79 1.02 -7.32
N ASN A 258 -9.37 1.88 -8.17
CA ASN A 258 -9.87 1.53 -9.50
C ASN A 258 -11.07 0.57 -9.47
N ASP A 259 -11.31 -0.15 -10.57
CA ASP A 259 -12.49 -0.99 -10.77
C ASP A 259 -12.34 -2.37 -10.14
N VAL A 260 -13.45 -2.96 -9.70
CA VAL A 260 -13.51 -4.40 -9.40
C VAL A 260 -13.35 -5.22 -10.69
N PHE A 261 -12.65 -6.35 -10.64
CA PHE A 261 -12.22 -7.03 -11.87
C PHE A 261 -12.06 -8.54 -11.73
N PHE A 262 -12.07 -9.23 -12.87
CA PHE A 262 -11.52 -10.60 -13.03
C PHE A 262 -10.20 -10.54 -13.79
N GLY A 263 -9.35 -11.56 -13.64
CA GLY A 263 -8.02 -11.61 -14.25
C GLY A 263 -6.89 -11.36 -13.26
N LEU A 264 -7.04 -11.82 -12.01
CA LEU A 264 -6.01 -11.74 -10.97
C LEU A 264 -4.63 -12.20 -11.48
N HIS A 265 -4.57 -13.38 -12.10
CA HIS A 265 -3.32 -13.97 -12.57
C HIS A 265 -2.63 -13.10 -13.62
N ASN A 266 -3.41 -12.51 -14.54
CA ASN A 266 -2.90 -11.61 -15.55
C ASN A 266 -2.28 -10.35 -14.94
N GLN A 267 -2.92 -9.79 -13.89
CA GLN A 267 -2.36 -8.63 -13.19
C GLN A 267 -1.08 -8.98 -12.43
N LEU A 268 -1.01 -10.16 -11.83
CA LEU A 268 0.19 -10.66 -11.15
C LEU A 268 1.34 -10.92 -12.12
N ASP A 269 1.06 -11.50 -13.29
CA ASP A 269 2.05 -11.71 -14.35
C ASP A 269 2.54 -10.35 -14.90
N TYR A 270 1.63 -9.38 -15.07
CA TYR A 270 1.99 -8.01 -15.45
C TYR A 270 2.96 -7.38 -14.44
N TYR A 271 2.68 -7.47 -13.13
CA TYR A 271 3.59 -6.95 -12.10
C TYR A 271 4.98 -7.57 -12.18
N GLN A 272 5.06 -8.88 -12.38
CA GLN A 272 6.34 -9.58 -12.48
C GLN A 272 7.13 -9.07 -13.70
N SER A 273 6.49 -9.00 -14.89
CA SER A 273 7.15 -8.45 -16.09
C SER A 273 7.56 -6.98 -15.94
N HIS A 274 6.69 -6.17 -15.31
CA HIS A 274 6.93 -4.74 -15.11
C HIS A 274 8.14 -4.49 -14.21
N HIS A 275 8.27 -5.25 -13.13
CA HIS A 275 9.43 -5.14 -12.24
C HIS A 275 10.69 -5.74 -12.89
N ASP A 276 10.59 -6.85 -13.62
CA ASP A 276 11.73 -7.44 -14.34
C ASP A 276 12.33 -6.47 -15.37
N ASP A 277 11.49 -5.77 -16.13
CA ASP A 277 11.92 -4.76 -17.10
C ASP A 277 12.67 -3.60 -16.42
N ARG A 278 12.14 -3.08 -15.30
CA ARG A 278 12.80 -2.02 -14.52
C ARG A 278 14.12 -2.49 -13.91
N LEU A 279 14.17 -3.72 -13.40
CA LEU A 279 15.39 -4.31 -12.84
C LEU A 279 16.48 -4.44 -13.92
N ASN A 280 16.12 -4.87 -15.13
CA ASN A 280 17.07 -4.95 -16.24
C ASN A 280 17.57 -3.57 -16.67
N ARG A 281 16.68 -2.57 -16.79
CA ARG A 281 17.05 -1.17 -17.08
C ARG A 281 18.05 -0.62 -16.06
N LEU A 282 17.83 -0.88 -14.77
CA LEU A 282 18.75 -0.44 -13.70
C LEU A 282 20.13 -1.09 -13.80
N ILE A 283 20.18 -2.39 -14.12
CA ILE A 283 21.45 -3.09 -14.28
C ILE A 283 22.25 -2.47 -15.42
N ASP A 284 21.62 -2.18 -16.55
CA ASP A 284 22.27 -1.57 -17.70
C ASP A 284 22.75 -0.14 -17.40
N ALA A 285 22.03 0.62 -16.58
CA ALA A 285 22.48 1.95 -16.14
C ALA A 285 23.64 1.93 -15.12
N CYS A 286 23.77 0.86 -14.33
CA CYS A 286 24.74 0.73 -13.25
C CYS A 286 26.13 0.19 -13.70
N GLU A 287 26.58 0.48 -14.92
CA GLU A 287 27.95 0.16 -15.38
C GLU A 287 29.04 0.94 -14.62
N SER A 288 28.70 2.16 -14.20
CA SER A 288 29.47 2.97 -13.26
C SER A 288 28.66 3.21 -11.98
N PRO A 289 29.27 3.65 -10.87
CA PRO A 289 28.52 3.95 -9.64
C PRO A 289 27.49 5.08 -9.85
N GLN A 290 26.21 4.77 -9.65
CA GLN A 290 25.07 5.70 -9.79
C GLN A 290 24.33 5.85 -8.46
N SER A 291 23.83 7.04 -8.12
CA SER A 291 22.92 7.20 -6.97
C SER A 291 21.48 6.82 -7.31
N ALA A 292 20.62 6.69 -6.29
CA ALA A 292 19.19 6.46 -6.52
C ALA A 292 18.53 7.59 -7.33
N PHE A 293 19.01 8.83 -7.19
CA PHE A 293 18.54 9.97 -8.00
C PHE A 293 18.91 9.83 -9.47
N ASP A 294 20.16 9.47 -9.75
CA ASP A 294 20.66 9.31 -11.13
C ASP A 294 19.86 8.22 -11.89
N LEU A 295 19.28 7.28 -11.14
CA LEU A 295 18.51 6.16 -11.64
C LEU A 295 17.00 6.44 -11.80
N LEU A 296 16.48 7.59 -11.34
CA LEU A 296 15.06 7.92 -11.52
C LEU A 296 14.62 7.96 -12.99
N PRO A 297 15.35 8.63 -13.91
CA PRO A 297 14.98 8.66 -15.33
C PRO A 297 15.03 7.26 -15.97
N VAL A 298 15.80 6.35 -15.38
CA VAL A 298 15.90 4.95 -15.82
C VAL A 298 14.66 4.16 -15.41
N LEU A 299 13.95 4.56 -14.36
CA LEU A 299 12.80 3.83 -13.82
C LEU A 299 11.44 4.38 -14.27
N PHE A 300 11.40 5.68 -14.58
CA PHE A 300 10.18 6.40 -14.91
C PHE A 300 10.34 7.11 -16.26
N ASP A 301 9.52 6.75 -17.24
CA ASP A 301 9.57 7.31 -18.59
C ASP A 301 9.02 8.75 -18.68
N ARG A 302 8.34 9.21 -17.61
CA ARG A 302 7.81 10.57 -17.49
C ARG A 302 8.64 11.37 -16.48
N GLU A 303 8.70 12.68 -16.69
CA GLU A 303 9.22 13.58 -15.67
C GLU A 303 8.31 13.57 -14.44
N LEU A 304 8.90 13.35 -13.26
CA LEU A 304 8.17 13.35 -11.99
C LEU A 304 8.03 14.78 -11.48
N GLY A 305 6.80 15.18 -11.14
CA GLY A 305 6.55 16.42 -10.41
C GLY A 305 7.21 16.39 -9.03
N GLU A 306 7.37 17.57 -8.40
CA GLU A 306 8.09 17.66 -7.11
C GLU A 306 7.51 16.76 -6.00
N ASN A 307 6.18 16.62 -5.96
CA ASN A 307 5.49 15.77 -5.00
C ASN A 307 5.72 14.27 -5.26
N ASP A 308 5.90 13.88 -6.53
CA ASP A 308 6.07 12.47 -6.95
C ASP A 308 7.52 12.00 -6.79
N LYS A 309 8.50 12.92 -6.85
CA LYS A 309 9.93 12.58 -6.74
C LYS A 309 10.25 11.79 -5.48
N GLY A 310 9.65 12.15 -4.33
CA GLY A 310 9.87 11.44 -3.08
C GLY A 310 9.44 9.97 -3.13
N MET A 311 8.27 9.69 -3.69
CA MET A 311 7.78 8.31 -3.88
C MET A 311 8.60 7.58 -4.94
N GLY A 312 8.95 8.24 -6.05
CA GLY A 312 9.79 7.66 -7.09
C GLY A 312 11.16 7.21 -6.56
N ILE A 313 11.78 8.00 -5.68
CA ILE A 313 13.07 7.65 -5.05
C ILE A 313 12.91 6.46 -4.11
N ALA A 314 11.87 6.45 -3.27
CA ALA A 314 11.61 5.35 -2.35
C ALA A 314 11.44 4.02 -3.13
N GLU A 315 10.75 4.06 -4.27
CA GLU A 315 10.55 2.91 -5.14
C GLU A 315 11.81 2.52 -5.92
N GLY A 316 12.58 3.48 -6.43
CA GLY A 316 13.85 3.19 -7.07
C GLY A 316 14.87 2.55 -6.12
N LEU A 317 14.88 2.99 -4.87
CA LEU A 317 15.70 2.40 -3.82
C LEU A 317 15.29 0.95 -3.52
N ALA A 318 13.99 0.64 -3.54
CA ALA A 318 13.51 -0.74 -3.38
C ALA A 318 14.05 -1.67 -4.49
N HIS A 319 14.06 -1.21 -5.75
CA HIS A 319 14.61 -1.97 -6.87
C HIS A 319 16.14 -2.14 -6.74
N CYS A 320 16.86 -1.08 -6.34
CA CYS A 320 18.29 -1.17 -6.08
C CYS A 320 18.61 -2.17 -4.96
N HIS A 321 17.87 -2.15 -3.86
CA HIS A 321 18.05 -3.09 -2.74
C HIS A 321 17.72 -4.53 -3.12
N TYR A 322 16.71 -4.74 -3.96
CA TYR A 322 16.44 -6.06 -4.53
C TYR A 322 17.66 -6.60 -5.27
N LEU A 323 18.22 -5.83 -6.19
CA LEU A 323 19.40 -6.23 -6.96
C LEU A 323 20.65 -6.43 -6.08
N VAL A 324 20.79 -5.67 -5.00
CA VAL A 324 21.85 -5.87 -4.00
C VAL A 324 21.65 -7.19 -3.26
N GLY A 325 20.42 -7.50 -2.84
CA GLY A 325 20.06 -8.75 -2.18
C GLY A 325 20.32 -9.97 -3.07
N GLU A 326 20.07 -9.85 -4.38
CA GLU A 326 20.37 -10.88 -5.38
C GLU A 326 21.85 -10.91 -5.82
N GLY A 327 22.69 -10.04 -5.27
CA GLY A 327 24.11 -9.94 -5.61
C GLY A 327 24.41 -9.45 -7.03
N ARG A 328 23.43 -8.89 -7.75
CA ARG A 328 23.58 -8.33 -9.11
C ARG A 328 24.16 -6.91 -9.10
N LEU A 329 23.86 -6.13 -8.05
CA LEU A 329 24.49 -4.84 -7.78
C LEU A 329 25.23 -4.87 -6.44
N ALA A 330 26.24 -4.00 -6.30
CA ALA A 330 26.86 -3.65 -5.04
C ALA A 330 26.47 -2.23 -4.65
N ARG A 331 26.19 -2.02 -3.35
CA ARG A 331 26.00 -0.68 -2.77
C ARG A 331 27.26 -0.27 -2.01
N VAL A 332 27.78 0.91 -2.33
CA VAL A 332 28.90 1.54 -1.62
C VAL A 332 28.53 2.95 -1.20
N LYS A 333 29.10 3.43 -0.10
CA LYS A 333 28.97 4.84 0.30
C LYS A 333 30.09 5.62 -0.39
N GLY A 334 29.73 6.63 -1.18
CA GLY A 334 30.69 7.54 -1.81
C GLY A 334 31.39 8.43 -0.80
N GLU A 335 32.44 9.14 -1.24
CA GLU A 335 33.14 10.15 -0.43
C GLU A 335 32.22 11.32 -0.05
N ASP A 336 31.20 11.58 -0.89
CA ASP A 336 30.10 12.52 -0.67
C ASP A 336 29.08 12.03 0.38
N GLY A 337 29.24 10.81 0.90
CA GLY A 337 28.32 10.21 1.86
C GLY A 337 27.05 9.62 1.24
N VAL A 338 26.89 9.67 -0.09
CA VAL A 338 25.71 9.18 -0.81
C VAL A 338 25.90 7.71 -1.20
N TRP A 339 24.84 6.91 -1.15
CA TRP A 339 24.85 5.55 -1.64
C TRP A 339 24.92 5.53 -3.17
N LYS A 340 25.90 4.79 -3.68
CA LYS A 340 26.09 4.52 -5.09
C LYS A 340 25.95 3.02 -5.36
N PHE A 341 25.34 2.69 -6.48
CA PHE A 341 25.05 1.33 -6.94
C PHE A 341 25.80 1.05 -8.25
N SER A 342 26.39 -0.14 -8.37
CA SER A 342 27.13 -0.57 -9.58
C SER A 342 27.07 -2.09 -9.75
N LYS A 343 27.25 -2.60 -10.98
CA LYS A 343 27.29 -4.05 -11.26
C LYS A 343 28.30 -4.76 -10.35
N SER A 344 27.88 -5.86 -9.71
CA SER A 344 28.78 -6.69 -8.91
C SER A 344 29.93 -7.22 -9.77
N GLY A 345 31.17 -6.99 -9.34
CA GLY A 345 32.37 -7.38 -10.11
C GLY A 345 32.86 -6.36 -11.13
N ALA A 346 32.21 -5.19 -11.27
CA ALA A 346 32.82 -4.04 -11.92
C ALA A 346 34.09 -3.67 -11.14
N ARG A 347 35.25 -3.94 -11.73
CA ARG A 347 36.59 -3.84 -11.09
C ARG A 347 36.72 -2.51 -10.34
N ARG A 348 37.12 -2.59 -9.06
CA ARG A 348 37.76 -1.49 -8.34
C ARG A 348 38.97 -1.03 -9.17
N LYS A 349 38.80 0.01 -10.00
CA LYS A 349 39.92 0.91 -10.27
C LYS A 349 40.04 1.79 -9.03
N ALA A 350 40.77 1.27 -8.04
CA ALA A 350 41.32 2.11 -7.00
C ALA A 350 42.17 3.18 -7.70
N VAL A 351 41.79 4.44 -7.54
CA VAL A 351 42.65 5.57 -7.87
C VAL A 351 43.77 5.52 -6.83
N ALA A 352 45.01 5.46 -7.32
CA ALA A 352 46.23 5.41 -6.52
C ALA A 352 46.53 6.76 -5.85
#